data_AF-A0A366KZ26-F1
#
_entry.id   AF-A0A366KZ26-F1
#
_cell.length_a   1.000
_cell.length_b   1.000
_cell.length_c   1.000
_cell.angle_alpha   90.00
_cell.angle_beta   90.00
_cell.angle_gamma   90.00
#
_symmetry.space_group_name_H-M   'P 1'
#
loop_
_entity.id
_entity.type
_entity.pdbx_description
1 polymer ?
#
loop_
_entity_poly.entity_id
_entity_poly.type
_entity_poly.pdbx_seq_one_letter_code
_entity_poly.pdbx_strand_id
1 'polypeptide(L)'
;MIFGLVISFAALAQRDTIPDSTGYRVIEKSKQLYPKFYREFQYIIVNDPLIKKIRFVKQQGVGPAFASPKGIITINIDYILTPRPNFDDNRLIVVLYHEVGHLHYYITTKQADWNPENSEKAAFEYSLLKTKELAEKGDCLPLQSGLNFMKLRSEGNNLKDPHLRALKRMVNEPLYAGYLRYLASTCK
;
A
#
# COMPACT_ATOMS: atom_id res chain seq x y z
N MET A 1 20.48 -40.53 -1.95
CA MET A 1 20.28 -39.10 -1.66
C MET A 1 19.76 -38.44 -2.93
N ILE A 2 18.48 -38.08 -2.95
CA ILE A 2 17.86 -37.36 -4.08
C ILE A 2 18.01 -35.87 -3.78
N PHE A 3 18.91 -35.20 -4.52
CA PHE A 3 18.96 -33.75 -4.51
C PHE A 3 17.75 -33.22 -5.29
N GLY A 4 16.73 -32.79 -4.55
CA GLY A 4 15.60 -32.07 -5.09
C GLY A 4 16.05 -30.72 -5.64
N LEU A 5 15.98 -30.57 -6.96
CA LEU A 5 16.16 -29.31 -7.65
C LEU A 5 15.00 -28.38 -7.22
N VAL A 6 15.27 -27.46 -6.30
CA VAL A 6 14.34 -26.38 -5.95
C VAL A 6 14.28 -25.44 -7.14
N ILE A 7 13.26 -25.61 -7.98
CA ILE A 7 12.92 -24.62 -9.00
C ILE A 7 12.48 -23.37 -8.24
N SER A 8 13.38 -22.38 -8.16
CA SER A 8 13.05 -21.04 -7.71
C SER A 8 11.88 -20.52 -8.53
N PHE A 9 10.85 -19.97 -7.87
CA PHE A 9 9.80 -19.14 -8.49
C PHE A 9 10.37 -17.78 -9.00
N ALA A 10 11.58 -17.80 -9.55
CA ALA A 10 12.14 -16.73 -10.36
C ALA A 10 11.81 -17.02 -11.84
N ALA A 11 10.54 -17.31 -12.14
CA ALA A 11 10.02 -17.02 -13.46
C ALA A 11 9.85 -15.49 -13.50
N LEU A 12 10.92 -14.79 -13.88
CA LEU A 12 10.87 -13.39 -14.26
C LEU A 12 9.88 -13.26 -15.41
N ALA A 13 8.60 -13.02 -15.09
CA ALA A 13 7.74 -12.28 -16.00
C ALA A 13 8.50 -10.99 -16.32
N GLN A 14 8.80 -10.78 -17.59
CA GLN A 14 9.39 -9.57 -18.12
C GLN A 14 8.54 -8.40 -17.60
N ARG A 15 9.04 -7.69 -16.60
CA ARG A 15 8.34 -6.55 -16.03
C ARG A 15 8.39 -5.48 -17.12
N ASP A 16 7.27 -5.23 -17.77
CA ASP A 16 7.14 -4.10 -18.70
C ASP A 16 7.24 -2.82 -17.88
N THR A 17 8.48 -2.36 -17.69
CA THR A 17 8.76 -1.07 -17.09
C THR A 17 8.23 -0.01 -18.04
N ILE A 18 7.30 0.79 -17.54
CA ILE A 18 6.70 1.87 -18.29
C ILE A 18 7.61 3.10 -18.17
N PRO A 19 7.92 3.82 -19.27
CA PRO A 19 8.69 5.06 -19.19
C PRO A 19 8.05 6.04 -18.21
N ASP A 20 8.87 6.73 -17.41
CA ASP A 20 8.40 7.63 -16.35
C ASP A 20 7.40 8.67 -16.92
N SER A 21 7.66 9.24 -18.11
CA SER A 21 6.77 10.18 -18.79
C SER A 21 5.39 9.61 -19.16
N THR A 22 5.30 8.31 -19.43
CA THR A 22 4.03 7.63 -19.71
C THR A 22 3.28 7.34 -18.42
N GLY A 23 4.00 6.86 -17.40
CA GLY A 23 3.41 6.61 -16.09
C GLY A 23 2.82 7.87 -15.44
N TYR A 24 3.59 8.96 -15.41
CA TYR A 24 3.09 10.25 -14.91
C TYR A 24 1.90 10.79 -15.70
N ARG A 25 1.83 10.54 -17.01
CA ARG A 25 0.65 10.91 -17.81
C ARG A 25 -0.59 10.11 -17.43
N VAL A 26 -0.44 8.83 -17.07
CA VAL A 26 -1.55 8.02 -16.55
C VAL A 26 -2.00 8.55 -15.20
N ILE A 27 -1.08 8.89 -14.31
CA ILE A 27 -1.38 9.54 -13.03
C ILE A 27 -2.13 10.86 -13.25
N GLU A 28 -1.65 11.72 -14.16
CA GLU A 28 -2.32 13.00 -14.47
C GLU A 28 -3.76 12.79 -14.94
N LYS A 29 -3.98 11.85 -15.87
CA LYS A 29 -5.33 11.51 -16.34
C LYS A 29 -6.21 10.91 -15.24
N SER A 30 -5.61 10.25 -14.25
CA SER A 30 -6.36 9.65 -13.13
C SER A 30 -7.14 10.68 -12.33
N LYS A 31 -6.78 11.97 -12.37
CA LYS A 31 -7.52 13.07 -11.72
C LYS A 31 -9.02 13.07 -12.04
N GLN A 32 -9.44 12.57 -13.21
CA GLN A 32 -10.85 12.52 -13.60
C GLN A 32 -11.62 11.38 -12.90
N LEU A 33 -10.97 10.23 -12.68
CA LEU A 33 -11.60 9.02 -12.12
C LEU A 33 -11.34 8.87 -10.62
N TYR A 34 -10.15 9.31 -10.19
CA TYR A 34 -9.59 9.18 -8.86
C TYR A 34 -9.01 10.53 -8.39
N PRO A 35 -9.85 11.58 -8.26
CA PRO A 35 -9.39 12.94 -7.97
C PRO A 35 -8.67 13.06 -6.62
N LYS A 36 -9.10 12.30 -5.60
CA LYS A 36 -8.46 12.35 -4.28
C LYS A 36 -7.12 11.67 -4.30
N PHE A 37 -7.02 10.48 -4.88
CA PHE A 37 -5.75 9.78 -5.09
C PHE A 37 -4.76 10.64 -5.86
N TYR A 38 -5.18 11.29 -6.95
CA TYR A 38 -4.29 12.18 -7.68
C TYR A 38 -3.74 13.30 -6.78
N ARG A 39 -4.62 13.96 -6.00
CA ARG A 39 -4.20 15.02 -5.07
C ARG A 39 -3.22 14.49 -4.01
N GLU A 40 -3.54 13.37 -3.37
CA GLU A 40 -2.66 12.78 -2.35
C GLU A 40 -1.34 12.28 -2.95
N PHE A 41 -1.37 11.74 -4.17
CA PHE A 41 -0.16 11.37 -4.90
C PHE A 41 0.75 12.59 -5.11
N GLN A 42 0.23 13.69 -5.62
CA GLN A 42 1.01 14.93 -5.80
C GLN A 42 1.53 15.47 -4.46
N TYR A 43 0.71 15.43 -3.40
CA TYR A 43 1.14 15.85 -2.08
C TYR A 43 2.30 15.00 -1.56
N ILE A 44 2.16 13.68 -1.60
CA ILE A 44 3.14 12.73 -1.05
C ILE A 44 4.48 12.81 -1.79
N ILE A 45 4.48 12.85 -3.13
CA ILE A 45 5.74 12.91 -3.90
C ILE A 45 6.54 14.20 -3.63
N VAL A 46 5.86 15.28 -3.23
CA VAL A 46 6.50 16.57 -2.92
C VAL A 46 6.94 16.62 -1.45
N ASN A 47 6.14 16.07 -0.55
CA ASN A 47 6.30 16.29 0.90
C ASN A 47 6.95 15.13 1.65
N ASP A 48 7.04 13.93 1.07
CA ASP A 48 7.69 12.79 1.71
C ASP A 48 9.15 12.62 1.21
N PRO A 49 10.15 12.99 2.03
CA PRO A 49 11.55 12.95 1.60
C PRO A 49 12.10 11.52 1.46
N LEU A 50 11.39 10.49 1.93
CA LEU A 50 11.82 9.10 1.78
C LEU A 50 11.63 8.58 0.36
N ILE A 51 10.70 9.17 -0.39
CA ILE A 51 10.46 8.82 -1.78
C ILE A 51 11.57 9.43 -2.65
N LYS A 52 12.46 8.58 -3.14
CA LYS A 52 13.56 8.96 -4.05
C LYS A 52 13.17 8.81 -5.51
N LYS A 53 12.28 7.86 -5.83
CA LYS A 53 11.82 7.63 -7.20
C LYS A 53 10.46 6.96 -7.23
N ILE A 54 9.62 7.37 -8.18
CA ILE A 54 8.46 6.59 -8.61
C ILE A 54 8.84 5.80 -9.87
N ARG A 55 8.49 4.52 -9.90
CA ARG A 55 8.60 3.66 -11.08
C ARG A 55 7.21 3.19 -11.48
N PHE A 56 6.98 2.97 -12.76
CA PHE A 56 5.70 2.48 -13.26
C PHE A 56 5.86 1.13 -13.96
N VAL A 57 4.88 0.26 -13.73
CA VAL A 57 4.74 -1.04 -14.41
C VAL A 57 3.28 -1.23 -14.79
N LYS A 58 3.00 -2.04 -15.82
CA LYS A 58 1.64 -2.48 -16.13
C LYS A 58 1.62 -4.00 -16.12
N GLN A 59 1.12 -4.61 -15.05
CA GLN A 59 1.17 -6.06 -14.89
C GLN A 59 -0.08 -6.62 -14.23
N GLN A 60 -0.75 -7.56 -14.90
CA GLN A 60 -1.90 -8.26 -14.32
C GLN A 60 -1.45 -9.29 -13.27
N GLY A 61 -2.31 -9.55 -12.29
CA GLY A 61 -2.05 -10.52 -11.22
C GLY A 61 -1.02 -10.09 -10.16
N VAL A 62 -0.39 -8.93 -10.34
CA VAL A 62 0.54 -8.33 -9.38
C VAL A 62 -0.19 -7.24 -8.60
N GLY A 63 0.19 -7.02 -7.34
CA GLY A 63 -0.39 -5.98 -6.47
C GLY A 63 -0.32 -4.55 -7.02
N PRO A 64 -1.03 -3.61 -6.38
CA PRO A 64 -1.21 -2.25 -6.88
C PRO A 64 0.04 -1.37 -6.78
N ALA A 65 0.87 -1.58 -5.78
CA ALA A 65 2.14 -0.88 -5.61
C ALA A 65 3.11 -1.71 -4.76
N PHE A 66 4.39 -1.32 -4.77
CA PHE A 66 5.45 -1.91 -3.97
C PHE A 66 6.53 -0.88 -3.63
N ALA A 67 6.94 -0.83 -2.39
CA ALA A 67 8.10 -0.09 -1.94
C ALA A 67 9.37 -0.95 -1.97
N SER A 68 10.51 -0.29 -2.10
CA SER A 68 11.82 -0.91 -1.87
C SER A 68 12.63 -0.10 -0.87
N PRO A 69 13.60 -0.72 -0.16
CA PRO A 69 14.44 -0.01 0.81
C PRO A 69 15.26 1.15 0.24
N LYS A 70 15.38 1.27 -1.09
CA LYS A 70 16.09 2.36 -1.77
C LYS A 70 15.22 3.61 -1.96
N GLY A 71 14.06 3.69 -1.33
CA GLY A 71 13.13 4.82 -1.49
C GLY A 71 12.41 4.82 -2.84
N ILE A 72 12.30 3.65 -3.50
CA ILE A 72 11.59 3.53 -4.78
C ILE A 72 10.20 2.96 -4.52
N ILE A 73 9.15 3.69 -4.91
CA ILE A 73 7.79 3.17 -4.98
C ILE A 73 7.49 2.79 -6.44
N THR A 74 7.12 1.55 -6.67
CA THR A 74 6.69 1.06 -7.97
C THR A 74 5.16 1.01 -7.99
N ILE A 75 4.52 1.71 -8.91
CA ILE A 75 3.08 1.75 -9.08
C ILE A 75 2.68 0.88 -10.28
N ASN A 76 1.74 -0.02 -10.05
CA ASN A 76 1.13 -0.82 -11.10
C ASN A 76 -0.05 -0.06 -11.71
N ILE A 77 0.18 0.59 -12.85
CA ILE A 77 -0.81 1.45 -13.50
C ILE A 77 -2.02 0.69 -14.03
N ASP A 78 -1.99 -0.65 -14.07
CA ASP A 78 -3.16 -1.46 -14.41
C ASP A 78 -4.33 -1.22 -13.45
N TYR A 79 -4.06 -0.93 -12.16
CA TYR A 79 -5.11 -0.59 -11.18
C TYR A 79 -5.74 0.78 -11.37
N ILE A 80 -5.12 1.64 -12.19
CA ILE A 80 -5.63 2.97 -12.53
C ILE A 80 -6.35 2.92 -13.88
N LEU A 81 -5.78 2.17 -14.83
CA LEU A 81 -6.30 2.06 -16.20
C LEU A 81 -7.52 1.15 -16.30
N THR A 82 -7.59 0.12 -15.45
CA THR A 82 -8.63 -0.89 -15.47
C THR A 82 -9.37 -0.84 -14.14
N PRO A 83 -10.53 -0.13 -14.04
CA PRO A 83 -11.31 -0.07 -12.82
C PRO A 83 -11.66 -1.47 -12.32
N ARG A 84 -11.51 -1.69 -11.01
CA ARG A 84 -11.81 -2.97 -10.37
C ARG A 84 -12.89 -2.78 -9.30
N PRO A 85 -13.80 -3.74 -9.12
CA PRO A 85 -14.73 -3.72 -8.01
C PRO A 85 -13.98 -3.58 -6.69
N ASN A 86 -14.45 -2.69 -5.81
CA ASN A 86 -13.85 -2.46 -4.49
C ASN A 86 -12.40 -1.93 -4.55
N PHE A 87 -11.98 -1.32 -5.65
CA PHE A 87 -10.70 -0.62 -5.74
C PHE A 87 -10.93 0.81 -6.23
N ASP A 88 -11.43 1.62 -5.30
CA ASP A 88 -11.83 3.01 -5.52
C ASP A 88 -10.70 4.00 -5.20
N ASP A 89 -11.04 5.28 -5.32
CA ASP A 89 -10.16 6.42 -5.02
C ASP A 89 -9.56 6.35 -3.61
N ASN A 90 -10.38 5.99 -2.62
CA ASN A 90 -9.97 5.85 -1.23
C ASN A 90 -8.98 4.70 -1.03
N ARG A 91 -9.22 3.57 -1.71
CA ARG A 91 -8.37 2.39 -1.62
C ARG A 91 -6.99 2.64 -2.21
N LEU A 92 -6.91 3.40 -3.31
CA LEU A 92 -5.66 3.84 -3.91
C LEU A 92 -4.83 4.71 -2.94
N ILE A 93 -5.47 5.63 -2.20
CA ILE A 93 -4.81 6.45 -1.17
C ILE A 93 -4.24 5.57 -0.06
N VAL A 94 -5.02 4.62 0.46
CA VAL A 94 -4.58 3.69 1.52
C VAL A 94 -3.34 2.91 1.07
N VAL A 95 -3.35 2.38 -0.16
CA VAL A 95 -2.20 1.67 -0.73
C VAL A 95 -0.99 2.58 -0.84
N LEU A 96 -1.15 3.81 -1.30
CA LEU A 96 -0.02 4.72 -1.43
C LEU A 96 0.65 5.00 -0.09
N TYR A 97 -0.13 5.27 0.97
CA TYR A 97 0.44 5.42 2.31
C TYR A 97 1.02 4.12 2.87
N HIS A 98 0.45 2.96 2.53
CA HIS A 98 1.03 1.66 2.89
C HIS A 98 2.46 1.54 2.35
N GLU A 99 2.67 1.88 1.08
CA GLU A 99 4.02 1.84 0.48
C GLU A 99 4.99 2.83 1.15
N VAL A 100 4.52 4.02 1.51
CA VAL A 100 5.32 4.98 2.28
C VAL A 100 5.68 4.43 3.66
N GLY A 101 4.76 3.74 4.32
CA GLY A 101 5.00 3.10 5.61
C GLY A 101 6.10 2.02 5.55
N HIS A 102 6.21 1.28 4.44
CA HIS A 102 7.36 0.40 4.21
C HIS A 102 8.68 1.18 4.18
N LEU A 103 8.72 2.36 3.54
CA LEU A 103 9.93 3.20 3.53
C LEU A 103 10.32 3.67 4.94
N HIS A 104 9.34 4.09 5.74
CA HIS A 104 9.57 4.44 7.15
C HIS A 104 10.13 3.26 7.96
N TYR A 105 9.63 2.05 7.73
CA TYR A 105 10.16 0.85 8.36
C TYR A 105 11.64 0.62 8.00
N TYR A 106 12.00 0.70 6.72
CA TYR A 106 13.36 0.43 6.27
C TYR A 106 14.39 1.45 6.76
N ILE A 107 14.00 2.73 6.95
CA ILE A 107 14.92 3.75 7.44
C ILE A 107 15.05 3.77 8.97
N THR A 108 14.04 3.29 9.71
CA THR A 108 14.05 3.28 11.18
C THR A 108 14.51 1.95 11.78
N THR A 109 14.47 0.87 11.00
CA THR A 109 14.87 -0.48 11.44
C THR A 109 16.23 -0.84 10.86
N LYS A 110 17.14 -1.36 11.69
CA LYS A 110 18.43 -1.87 11.22
C LYS A 110 18.21 -3.01 10.23
N GLN A 111 19.02 -3.07 9.17
CA GLN A 111 18.83 -4.06 8.09
C GLN A 111 18.87 -5.52 8.59
N ALA A 112 19.67 -5.82 9.62
CA ALA A 112 19.72 -7.15 10.23
C ALA A 112 18.41 -7.58 10.90
N ASP A 113 17.57 -6.61 11.30
CA ASP A 113 16.30 -6.81 11.99
C ASP A 113 15.10 -6.72 11.04
N TRP A 114 15.33 -6.56 9.74
CA TRP A 114 14.26 -6.49 8.74
C TRP A 114 13.49 -7.80 8.70
N ASN A 115 12.19 -7.69 8.95
CA ASN A 115 11.27 -8.81 8.93
C ASN A 115 10.07 -8.43 8.05
N PRO A 116 9.69 -9.27 7.06
CA PRO A 116 8.60 -8.95 6.15
C PRO A 116 7.28 -8.66 6.86
N GLU A 117 6.92 -9.44 7.89
CA GLU A 117 5.68 -9.24 8.63
C GLU A 117 5.70 -7.96 9.46
N ASN A 118 6.83 -7.63 10.10
CA ASN A 118 6.96 -6.35 10.81
C ASN A 118 6.94 -5.15 9.85
N SER A 119 7.48 -5.30 8.64
CA SER A 119 7.40 -4.27 7.60
C SER A 119 5.96 -4.03 7.15
N GLU A 120 5.20 -5.10 6.90
CA GLU A 120 3.77 -5.03 6.57
C GLU A 120 2.95 -4.42 7.72
N LYS A 121 3.24 -4.79 8.97
CA LYS A 121 2.62 -4.18 10.15
C LYS A 121 2.85 -2.68 10.21
N ALA A 122 4.10 -2.25 10.10
CA ALA A 122 4.46 -0.83 10.10
C ALA A 122 3.79 -0.07 8.94
N ALA A 123 3.68 -0.70 7.77
CA ALA A 123 2.96 -0.14 6.63
C ALA A 123 1.46 0.05 6.91
N PHE A 124 0.80 -0.93 7.51
CA PHE A 124 -0.60 -0.79 7.93
C PHE A 124 -0.78 0.32 8.97
N GLU A 125 0.05 0.35 10.02
CA GLU A 125 -0.02 1.39 11.05
C GLU A 125 0.13 2.79 10.47
N TYR A 126 1.10 2.97 9.57
CA TYR A 126 1.31 4.23 8.90
C TYR A 126 0.12 4.60 8.02
N SER A 127 -0.44 3.65 7.26
CA SER A 127 -1.62 3.91 6.43
C SER A 127 -2.84 4.35 7.26
N LEU A 128 -3.05 3.74 8.44
CA LEU A 128 -4.13 4.14 9.35
C LEU A 128 -3.88 5.51 9.98
N LEU A 129 -2.63 5.81 10.34
CA LEU A 129 -2.24 7.12 10.88
C LEU A 129 -2.53 8.23 9.85
N LYS A 130 -2.02 8.08 8.63
CA LYS A 130 -2.17 9.11 7.58
C LYS A 130 -3.62 9.27 7.15
N THR A 131 -4.38 8.18 7.07
CA THR A 131 -5.81 8.27 6.72
C THR A 131 -6.66 8.81 7.86
N LYS A 132 -6.25 8.64 9.12
CA LYS A 132 -6.83 9.39 10.24
C LYS A 132 -6.55 10.89 10.14
N GLU A 133 -5.34 11.32 9.78
CA GLU A 133 -5.06 12.75 9.56
C GLU A 133 -5.91 13.35 8.42
N LEU A 134 -6.26 12.56 7.40
CA LEU A 134 -7.24 12.97 6.38
C LEU A 134 -8.65 13.09 6.97
N ALA A 135 -9.05 12.15 7.82
CA ALA A 135 -10.34 12.20 8.52
C ALA A 135 -10.44 13.42 9.45
N GLU A 136 -9.35 13.82 10.12
CA GLU A 136 -9.29 15.06 10.91
C GLU A 136 -9.52 16.32 10.08
N LYS A 137 -9.27 16.25 8.77
CA LYS A 137 -9.54 17.32 7.80
C LYS A 137 -10.89 17.16 7.10
N GLY A 138 -11.71 16.20 7.55
CA GLY A 138 -13.05 15.94 7.04
C GLY A 138 -13.17 14.87 5.96
N ASP A 139 -12.08 14.22 5.53
CA ASP A 139 -12.14 13.11 4.55
C ASP A 139 -12.00 11.76 5.26
N CYS A 140 -13.13 11.24 5.74
CA CYS A 140 -13.20 10.00 6.50
C CYS A 140 -13.09 8.72 5.65
N LEU A 141 -13.35 8.82 4.35
CA LEU A 141 -13.53 7.65 3.48
C LEU A 141 -12.24 6.80 3.32
N PRO A 142 -11.03 7.39 3.21
CA PRO A 142 -9.79 6.61 3.21
C PRO A 142 -9.59 5.78 4.48
N LEU A 143 -9.87 6.34 5.67
CA LEU A 143 -9.73 5.61 6.93
C LEU A 143 -10.74 4.47 7.02
N GLN A 144 -12.01 4.75 6.69
CA GLN A 144 -13.07 3.74 6.66
C GLN A 144 -12.72 2.60 5.69
N SER A 145 -12.25 2.94 4.48
CA SER A 145 -11.79 1.96 3.49
C SER A 145 -10.65 1.11 4.04
N GLY A 146 -9.61 1.74 4.59
CA GLY A 146 -8.46 1.06 5.19
C GLY A 146 -8.86 0.04 6.25
N LEU A 147 -9.64 0.45 7.24
CA LEU A 147 -10.13 -0.41 8.32
C LEU A 147 -10.95 -1.59 7.78
N ASN A 148 -11.92 -1.32 6.90
CA ASN A 148 -12.77 -2.36 6.33
C ASN A 148 -11.95 -3.42 5.56
N PHE A 149 -11.02 -2.99 4.70
CA PHE A 149 -10.18 -3.92 3.95
C PHE A 149 -9.20 -4.69 4.82
N MET A 150 -8.64 -4.08 5.87
CA MET A 150 -7.79 -4.79 6.81
C MET A 150 -8.58 -5.93 7.49
N LYS A 151 -9.80 -5.64 7.96
CA LYS A 151 -10.69 -6.66 8.53
C LYS A 151 -11.00 -7.76 7.53
N LEU A 152 -11.52 -7.43 6.36
CA LEU A 152 -11.87 -8.41 5.32
C LEU A 152 -10.68 -9.29 4.93
N ARG A 153 -9.52 -8.68 4.65
CA ARG A 153 -8.34 -9.45 4.22
C ARG A 153 -7.75 -10.28 5.35
N SER A 154 -7.89 -9.87 6.61
CA SER A 154 -7.42 -10.65 7.76
C SER A 154 -8.11 -12.01 7.89
N GLU A 155 -9.26 -12.21 7.26
CA GLU A 155 -10.04 -13.46 7.30
C GLU A 155 -9.49 -14.53 6.33
N GLY A 156 -8.52 -14.18 5.48
CA GLY A 156 -7.85 -15.15 4.60
C GLY A 156 -7.09 -16.25 5.35
N ASN A 157 -6.76 -17.35 4.66
CA ASN A 157 -6.16 -18.55 5.28
C ASN A 157 -4.69 -18.81 4.89
N ASN A 158 -4.09 -18.01 4.01
CA ASN A 158 -2.71 -18.21 3.56
C ASN A 158 -1.68 -17.71 4.58
N LEU A 159 -1.44 -18.46 5.65
CA LEU A 159 -0.49 -18.07 6.71
C LEU A 159 0.97 -17.98 6.26
N LYS A 160 1.32 -18.40 5.04
CA LYS A 160 2.66 -18.19 4.47
C LYS A 160 2.88 -16.75 4.01
N ASP A 161 1.81 -16.02 3.71
CA ASP A 161 1.85 -14.61 3.29
C ASP A 161 2.11 -13.68 4.50
N PRO A 162 3.27 -12.98 4.55
CA PRO A 162 3.56 -12.05 5.63
C PRO A 162 2.55 -10.90 5.73
N HIS A 163 1.99 -10.46 4.60
CA HIS A 163 0.97 -9.41 4.58
C HIS A 163 -0.30 -9.89 5.31
N LEU A 164 -0.74 -11.14 5.08
CA LEU A 164 -1.87 -11.72 5.80
C LEU A 164 -1.59 -11.95 7.28
N ARG A 165 -0.40 -12.42 7.66
CA ARG A 165 -0.04 -12.57 9.07
C ARG A 165 -0.06 -11.23 9.80
N ALA A 166 0.52 -10.19 9.20
CA ALA A 166 0.51 -8.83 9.74
C ALA A 166 -0.92 -8.30 9.91
N LEU A 167 -1.81 -8.52 8.94
CA LEU A 167 -3.23 -8.15 9.06
C LEU A 167 -3.93 -8.87 10.21
N LYS A 168 -3.79 -10.20 10.30
CA LYS A 168 -4.38 -11.00 11.38
C LYS A 168 -3.92 -10.52 12.76
N ARG A 169 -2.65 -10.17 12.88
CA ARG A 169 -2.12 -9.56 14.09
C ARG A 169 -2.76 -8.19 14.35
N MET A 170 -2.68 -7.28 13.37
CA MET A 170 -3.14 -5.90 13.48
C MET A 170 -4.60 -5.75 13.89
N VAL A 171 -5.51 -6.53 13.31
CA VAL A 171 -6.96 -6.40 13.61
C VAL A 171 -7.34 -6.80 15.04
N ASN A 172 -6.42 -7.46 15.75
CA ASN A 172 -6.59 -7.85 17.15
C ASN A 172 -5.82 -6.94 18.12
N GLU A 173 -5.10 -5.93 17.62
CA GLU A 173 -4.33 -5.01 18.47
C GLU A 173 -5.18 -3.81 18.96
N PRO A 174 -4.89 -3.26 20.16
CA PRO A 174 -5.61 -2.11 20.71
C PRO A 174 -5.59 -0.87 19.79
N LEU A 175 -4.52 -0.70 19.01
CA LEU A 175 -4.37 0.40 18.07
C LEU A 175 -5.48 0.39 17.00
N TYR A 176 -5.75 -0.79 16.40
CA TYR A 176 -6.81 -0.96 15.42
C TYR A 176 -8.19 -0.65 16.01
N ALA A 177 -8.47 -1.16 17.22
CA ALA A 177 -9.69 -0.83 17.95
C ALA A 177 -9.80 0.68 18.27
N GLY A 178 -8.67 1.36 18.48
CA GLY A 178 -8.61 2.82 18.63
C GLY A 178 -9.10 3.56 17.39
N TYR A 179 -8.64 3.15 16.21
CA TYR A 179 -9.10 3.74 14.95
C TYR A 179 -10.59 3.48 14.68
N LEU A 180 -11.11 2.30 15.02
CA LEU A 180 -12.55 2.02 14.93
C LEU A 180 -13.37 2.95 15.83
N ARG A 181 -12.93 3.17 17.08
CA ARG A 181 -13.60 4.11 17.99
C ARG A 181 -13.55 5.55 17.48
N TYR A 182 -12.38 5.98 16.98
CA TYR A 182 -12.22 7.30 16.36
C TYR A 182 -13.19 7.49 15.20
N LEU A 183 -13.28 6.51 14.29
CA LEU A 183 -14.21 6.57 13.15
C LEU A 183 -15.66 6.71 13.65
N ALA A 184 -16.08 5.91 14.63
CA ALA A 184 -17.43 5.96 15.17
C ALA A 184 -17.78 7.28 15.87
N SER A 185 -16.80 7.95 16.51
CA SER A 185 -17.03 9.24 17.18
C SER A 185 -16.99 10.44 16.24
N THR A 186 -16.21 10.36 15.18
CA THR A 186 -15.82 11.54 14.37
C THR A 186 -16.43 11.52 12.98
N CYS A 187 -16.56 10.34 12.36
CA CYS A 187 -17.02 10.16 10.99
C CYS A 187 -18.46 9.64 11.01
N LYS A 188 -19.43 10.54 10.85
CA LYS A 188 -20.86 10.23 10.79
C LYS A 188 -21.36 10.22 9.35
#